data_AF-R7UFQ6-F1
#
_entry.id   AF-R7UFQ6-F1
#
_cell.length_a   1.000
_cell.length_b   1.000
_cell.length_c   1.000
_cell.angle_alpha   90.00
_cell.angle_beta   90.00
_cell.angle_gamma   90.00
#
_symmetry.space_group_name_H-M   'P 1'
#
loop_
_entity.id
_entity.type
_entity.pdbx_description
1 polymer ?
#
loop_
_entity_poly.entity_id
_entity_poly.type
_entity_poly.pdbx_seq_one_letter_code
_entity_poly.pdbx_strand_id
1 'polypeptide(L)'
;YHLDGNVLERVCEFRDLGVVFNKNLSFTPHIEYIVLKANHVFYIIKRTVGYSAPQYVKLRLFTTLVRPMLENCSQVWSPSFKKDIYFIE
;
A
#
# COMPACT_ATOMS: atom_id res chain seq x y z
N TYR A 1 -1.54 -27.67 10.87
CA TYR A 1 -1.76 -26.79 12.03
C TYR A 1 -3.23 -26.82 12.34
N HIS A 2 -3.62 -26.83 13.62
CA HIS A 2 -5.02 -26.79 14.03
C HIS A 2 -5.25 -25.57 14.91
N LEU A 3 -6.37 -24.88 14.75
CA LEU A 3 -6.82 -23.79 15.61
C LEU A 3 -8.23 -24.13 16.09
N ASP A 4 -8.44 -24.19 17.40
CA ASP A 4 -9.70 -24.61 18.02
C ASP A 4 -10.26 -25.93 17.44
N GLY A 5 -9.36 -26.90 17.20
CA GLY A 5 -9.71 -28.20 16.63
C GLY A 5 -9.93 -28.22 15.11
N ASN A 6 -9.92 -27.07 14.44
CA ASN A 6 -10.08 -26.97 12.98
C ASN A 6 -8.73 -27.00 12.26
N VAL A 7 -8.60 -27.81 11.21
CA VAL A 7 -7.41 -27.84 10.35
C VAL A 7 -7.30 -26.50 9.61
N LEU A 8 -6.20 -25.78 9.82
CA LEU A 8 -5.91 -24.56 9.07
C LEU A 8 -5.36 -24.91 7.69
N GLU A 9 -5.95 -24.30 6.66
CA GLU A 9 -5.42 -24.36 5.31
C GLU A 9 -4.05 -23.69 5.24
N ARG A 10 -3.12 -24.32 4.51
CA ARG A 10 -1.81 -23.73 4.24
C ARG A 10 -1.92 -22.85 3.01
N VAL A 11 -1.86 -21.55 3.21
CA VAL A 11 -1.82 -20.55 2.14
C VAL A 11 -0.40 -20.04 1.89
N CYS A 12 -0.12 -19.60 0.66
CA CYS A 12 1.16 -18.99 0.29
C CYS A 12 1.22 -17.49 0.59
N GLU A 13 0.04 -16.85 0.62
CA GLU A 13 -0.14 -15.42 0.90
C GLU A 13 -1.36 -15.24 1.81
N PHE A 14 -1.27 -14.31 2.75
CA PHE A 14 -2.38 -13.90 3.58
C PHE A 14 -2.30 -12.41 3.86
N ARG A 15 -3.43 -11.81 4.20
CA ARG A 15 -3.51 -10.39 4.53
C ARG A 15 -3.90 -10.24 5.99
N ASP A 16 -3.11 -9.48 6.73
CA ASP A 16 -3.37 -9.17 8.14
C ASP A 16 -3.23 -7.68 8.40
N LEU A 17 -4.21 -7.09 9.07
CA LEU A 17 -4.35 -5.65 9.34
C LEU A 17 -4.07 -4.74 8.13
N GLY A 18 -4.32 -5.24 6.92
CA GLY A 18 -4.11 -4.51 5.67
C GLY A 18 -2.77 -4.78 4.97
N VAL A 19 -1.81 -5.43 5.63
CA VAL A 19 -0.48 -5.81 5.10
C VAL A 19 -0.54 -7.20 4.50
N VAL A 20 0.09 -7.38 3.33
CA VAL A 20 0.17 -8.68 2.65
C VAL A 20 1.47 -9.37 3.04
N PHE A 21 1.34 -10.59 3.55
CA PHE A 21 2.45 -11.45 3.93
C PHE A 21 2.49 -12.64 2.99
N ASN A 22 3.70 -13.02 2.56
CA ASN A 22 3.93 -14.24 1.81
C ASN A 22 4.87 -15.18 2.57
N LYS A 23 4.96 -16.42 2.09
CA LYS A 23 5.85 -17.45 2.67
C LYS A 23 7.33 -17.05 2.80
N ASN A 24 7.79 -16.09 1.99
CA ASN A 24 9.18 -15.63 1.95
C ASN A 24 9.40 -14.36 2.78
N LEU A 25 8.34 -13.83 3.43
CA LEU A 25 8.33 -12.53 4.10
C LEU A 25 8.85 -11.38 3.22
N SER A 26 8.64 -11.49 1.91
CA SER A 26 8.92 -10.42 0.96
C SER A 26 7.70 -9.50 0.89
N PHE A 27 7.92 -8.22 1.15
CA PHE A 27 6.89 -7.19 1.05
C PHE A 27 6.73 -6.61 -0.36
N THR A 28 7.50 -7.07 -1.36
CA THR A 28 7.35 -6.62 -2.75
C THR A 28 5.88 -6.69 -3.24
N PRO A 29 5.13 -7.81 -3.05
CA PRO A 29 3.73 -7.86 -3.49
C PRO A 29 2.83 -6.87 -2.73
N HIS A 30 3.11 -6.64 -1.44
CA HIS A 30 2.39 -5.64 -0.64
C HIS A 30 2.64 -4.22 -1.18
N ILE A 31 3.90 -3.92 -1.47
CA ILE A 31 4.36 -2.63 -2.00
C ILE A 31 3.74 -2.36 -3.36
N GLU A 32 3.75 -3.34 -4.26
CA GLU A 32 3.09 -3.26 -5.55
C GLU A 32 1.60 -2.93 -5.40
N TYR A 33 0.92 -3.62 -4.50
CA TYR A 33 -0.49 -3.40 -4.21
C TYR A 33 -0.79 -1.98 -3.68
N ILE A 34 -0.04 -1.49 -2.69
CA ILE A 34 -0.31 -0.16 -2.09
C ILE A 34 0.02 0.97 -3.07
N VAL A 35 1.07 0.83 -3.88
CA VAL A 35 1.45 1.83 -4.88
C VAL A 35 0.41 1.91 -5.99
N LEU A 36 -0.08 0.76 -6.50
CA LEU A 36 -1.16 0.75 -7.49
C LEU A 36 -2.44 1.41 -6.93
N LYS A 37 -2.79 1.10 -5.68
CA LYS A 37 -3.95 1.71 -5.01
C LYS A 37 -3.78 3.22 -4.83
N ALA A 38 -2.60 3.66 -4.39
CA ALA A 38 -2.25 5.08 -4.22
C ALA A 38 -2.31 5.83 -5.56
N ASN A 39 -1.75 5.25 -6.63
CA ASN A 39 -1.79 5.81 -7.97
C ASN A 39 -3.22 5.94 -8.52
N HIS A 40 -4.08 4.96 -8.26
CA HIS A 40 -5.49 5.04 -8.63
C HIS A 40 -6.19 6.25 -7.97
N VAL A 41 -5.99 6.45 -6.66
CA VAL A 41 -6.53 7.60 -5.93
C VAL A 41 -5.94 8.92 -6.44
N PHE A 42 -4.63 8.96 -6.66
CA PHE A 42 -3.95 10.12 -7.24
C PHE A 42 -4.55 10.51 -8.60
N TYR A 43 -4.81 9.54 -9.47
CA TYR A 43 -5.42 9.79 -10.78
C TYR A 43 -6.87 10.25 -10.67
N ILE A 44 -7.64 9.77 -9.69
CA ILE A 44 -8.97 10.32 -9.38
C ILE A 44 -8.85 11.79 -8.99
N ILE A 45 -7.98 12.12 -8.02
CA ILE A 45 -7.75 13.50 -7.57
C ILE A 45 -7.40 14.41 -8.76
N LYS A 46 -6.48 13.96 -9.61
CA LYS A 46 -6.06 14.70 -10.80
C LYS A 46 -7.22 14.98 -11.75
N ARG A 47 -8.11 14.01 -11.96
CA ARG A 47 -9.28 14.15 -12.83
C ARG A 47 -10.38 15.03 -12.23
N THR A 48 -10.64 14.92 -10.93
CA THR A 48 -11.76 15.63 -10.28
C THR A 48 -11.44 17.07 -9.90
N VAL A 49 -10.21 17.32 -9.46
CA VAL A 49 -9.77 18.65 -9.00
C VAL A 49 -9.37 19.56 -10.16
N GLY A 50 -8.94 18.97 -11.27
CA GLY A 50 -8.55 19.70 -12.47
C GLY A 50 -7.21 20.45 -12.33
N TYR A 51 -6.71 20.95 -13.47
CA TYR A 51 -5.41 21.60 -13.55
C TYR A 51 -5.40 23.02 -12.96
N SER A 52 -6.54 23.72 -12.96
CA SER A 52 -6.67 25.10 -12.48
C SER A 52 -6.69 25.23 -10.96
N ALA A 53 -6.87 24.15 -10.21
CA ALA A 53 -6.94 24.23 -8.76
C ALA A 53 -5.60 24.70 -8.14
N PRO A 54 -5.66 25.49 -7.04
CA PRO A 54 -4.46 25.95 -6.36
C PRO A 54 -3.56 24.80 -5.90
N GLN A 55 -2.24 25.02 -5.93
CA GLN A 55 -1.26 24.02 -5.51
C GLN A 55 -1.49 23.51 -4.09
N TYR A 56 -1.85 24.39 -3.14
CA TYR A 56 -2.08 24.00 -1.76
C TYR A 56 -3.26 23.03 -1.59
N VAL A 57 -4.30 23.14 -2.43
CA VAL A 57 -5.44 22.22 -2.44
C VAL A 57 -5.00 20.85 -2.92
N LYS A 58 -4.26 20.80 -4.04
CA LYS A 58 -3.71 19.55 -4.60
C LYS A 58 -2.78 18.86 -3.60
N LEU A 59 -1.91 19.63 -2.95
CA LEU A 59 -1.01 19.12 -1.93
C LEU A 59 -1.78 18.54 -0.75
N ARG A 60 -2.79 19.25 -0.24
CA ARG A 60 -3.60 18.80 0.89
C ARG A 60 -4.38 17.52 0.56
N LEU A 61 -4.90 17.40 -0.65
CA LEU A 61 -5.59 16.18 -1.10
C LEU A 61 -4.61 15.01 -1.23
N PHE A 62 -3.42 15.23 -1.79
CA PHE A 62 -2.38 14.21 -1.86
C PHE A 62 -1.96 13.73 -0.46
N THR A 63 -1.65 14.64 0.45
CA THR A 63 -1.21 14.28 1.81
C THR A 63 -2.31 13.64 2.65
N THR A 64 -3.58 13.97 2.42
CA THR A 64 -4.70 13.40 3.19
C THR A 64 -5.17 12.05 2.63
N LEU A 65 -5.09 11.84 1.31
CA LEU A 65 -5.71 10.68 0.66
C LEU A 65 -4.70 9.66 0.11
N VAL A 66 -3.56 10.13 -0.40
CA VAL A 66 -2.57 9.27 -1.06
C VAL A 66 -1.48 8.85 -0.09
N ARG A 67 -0.87 9.80 0.63
CA ARG A 67 0.23 9.55 1.57
C ARG A 67 -0.08 8.47 2.62
N PRO A 68 -1.26 8.45 3.29
CA PRO A 68 -1.54 7.43 4.29
C PRO A 68 -1.57 6.02 3.71
N MET A 69 -1.94 5.85 2.43
CA MET A 69 -1.91 4.54 1.78
C MET A 69 -0.49 4.01 1.61
N LEU A 70 0.48 4.90 1.42
CA LEU A 70 1.89 4.57 1.23
C LEU A 70 2.66 4.48 2.54
N GLU A 71 2.19 5.09 3.64
CA GLU A 71 2.94 5.13 4.91
C GLU A 71 2.35 4.22 6.01
N ASN A 72 1.08 3.81 5.89
CA ASN A 72 0.40 3.03 6.92
C ASN A 72 1.07 1.67 7.14
N CYS A 73 1.27 1.30 8.40
CA CYS A 73 1.97 0.07 8.81
C CYS A 73 3.42 -0.05 8.31
N SER A 74 4.07 1.04 7.90
CA SER A 74 5.44 1.03 7.36
C SER A 74 6.48 0.42 8.30
N GLN A 75 6.28 0.48 9.62
CA GLN A 75 7.11 -0.22 10.60
C GLN A 75 7.22 -1.73 10.36
N VAL A 76 6.22 -2.33 9.70
CA VAL A 76 6.17 -3.76 9.40
C VAL A 76 6.79 -4.07 8.03
N TRP A 77 6.38 -3.33 7.00
CA TRP A 77 6.68 -3.71 5.61
C TRP A 77 7.79 -2.91 4.93
N SER A 78 8.37 -1.90 5.61
CA SER A 78 9.35 -0.95 5.06
C SER A 78 10.28 -1.58 4.00
N PRO A 79 10.40 -0.95 2.81
CA PRO A 79 11.11 -1.55 1.68
C PRO A 79 12.58 -1.79 2.03
N SER A 80 13.05 -3.01 1.80
CA SER A 80 14.45 -3.39 2.02
C SER A 80 15.25 -3.49 0.71
N PHE A 81 14.56 -3.71 -0.41
CA PHE A 81 15.17 -3.81 -1.73
C PHE A 81 15.16 -2.46 -2.44
N LYS A 82 16.26 -2.11 -3.14
CA LYS A 82 16.36 -0.86 -3.93
C LYS A 82 15.21 -0.68 -4.93
N LYS A 83 14.77 -1.77 -5.56
CA LYS A 83 13.64 -1.75 -6.50
C LYS A 83 12.33 -1.32 -5.82
N ASP A 84 12.13 -1.72 -4.57
CA ASP A 84 10.89 -1.48 -3.83
C ASP A 84 10.90 -0.05 -3.25
N ILE A 85 12.08 0.44 -2.84
CA ILE A 85 12.29 1.85 -2.47
C ILE A 85 11.95 2.76 -3.66
N TYR A 86 12.55 2.50 -4.83
CA TYR A 86 12.28 3.26 -6.05
C TYR A 86 10.82 3.18 -6.53
N PHE A 87 10.10 2.14 -6.15
CA PHE A 87 8.70 2.01 -6.54
C PHE A 87 7.76 2.89 -5.71
N ILE A 88 8.17 3.25 -4.49
CA ILE A 88 7.39 4.09 -3.55
C ILE A 88 7.83 5.56 -3.60
N GLU A 89 9.13 5.81 -3.70
CA GLU A 89 9.76 7.14 -3.69
C GLU A 89 9.82 7.78 -5.09
#